data_AF-A0A1M5Y0P3-F1
#
_entry.id   AF-A0A1M5Y0P3-F1
#
_cell.length_a   1.000
_cell.length_b   1.000
_cell.length_c   1.000
_cell.angle_alpha   90.00
_cell.angle_beta   90.00
_cell.angle_gamma   90.00
#
_symmetry.space_group_name_H-M   'P 1'
#
loop_
_entity.id
_entity.type
_entity.pdbx_description
1 polymer ?
#
loop_
_entity_poly.entity_id
_entity_poly.type
_entity_poly.pdbx_seq_one_letter_code
_entity_poly.pdbx_strand_id
1 'polypeptide(L)'
;MNDGSKTTKTMNQSRSAALSRRRAERSPPAEGRSKNRQSVRTSYERYLALARAQTLAGDQVEAENSYQHAEHYFRSMSESAR
;
A
#
# COMPACT_ATOMS: atom_id res chain seq x y z
N MET A 1 -22.88 37.87 -44.67
CA MET A 1 -21.47 37.43 -44.67
C MET A 1 -20.94 37.51 -43.25
N ASN A 2 -20.42 36.39 -42.75
CA ASN A 2 -19.61 36.19 -41.53
C ASN A 2 -20.30 36.43 -40.16
N ASP A 3 -20.79 35.41 -39.45
CA ASP A 3 -20.12 34.29 -38.76
C ASP A 3 -19.45 34.71 -37.43
N GLY A 4 -19.81 34.02 -36.33
CA GLY A 4 -19.29 34.31 -34.99
C GLY A 4 -20.16 33.81 -33.85
N SER A 5 -20.49 32.51 -33.82
CA SER A 5 -21.13 31.84 -32.68
C SER A 5 -20.26 31.95 -31.42
N LYS A 6 -20.65 32.81 -30.47
CA LYS A 6 -20.01 32.90 -29.14
C LYS A 6 -20.36 31.67 -28.31
N THR A 7 -19.52 30.65 -28.43
CA THR A 7 -19.59 29.45 -27.58
C THR A 7 -19.13 29.80 -26.17
N THR A 8 -20.04 29.79 -25.20
CA THR A 8 -19.72 29.81 -23.77
C THR A 8 -19.16 28.44 -23.36
N LYS A 9 -17.84 28.27 -23.40
CA LYS A 9 -17.17 27.09 -22.84
C LYS A 9 -17.13 27.23 -21.31
N THR A 10 -18.16 26.69 -20.65
CA THR A 10 -18.21 26.46 -19.20
C THR A 10 -16.96 25.71 -18.73
N MET A 11 -16.33 26.26 -17.70
CA MET A 11 -15.17 25.71 -17.00
C MET A 11 -15.47 24.31 -16.43
N ASN A 12 -14.78 23.28 -16.93
CA ASN A 12 -14.68 21.99 -16.25
C ASN A 12 -13.51 22.02 -15.25
N GLN A 13 -13.70 22.78 -14.16
CA GLN A 13 -12.83 22.71 -12.99
C GLN A 13 -13.24 21.51 -12.14
N SER A 14 -12.83 20.31 -12.53
CA SER A 14 -12.89 19.08 -11.73
C SER A 14 -12.13 17.99 -12.50
N ARG A 15 -10.95 17.54 -12.06
CA ARG A 15 -10.80 16.19 -11.48
C ARG A 15 -9.37 15.81 -11.07
N SER A 16 -8.55 16.74 -10.58
CA SER A 16 -7.18 16.37 -10.18
C SER A 16 -6.59 17.25 -9.08
N ALA A 17 -7.32 17.46 -7.98
CA ALA A 17 -6.76 18.06 -6.76
C ALA A 17 -7.50 17.65 -5.46
N ALA A 18 -8.18 16.50 -5.45
CA ALA A 18 -9.02 16.07 -4.32
C ALA A 18 -8.71 14.66 -3.80
N LEU A 19 -7.51 14.13 -4.04
CA LEU A 19 -7.03 12.89 -3.40
C LEU A 19 -5.80 13.13 -2.51
N SER A 20 -5.75 14.28 -1.82
CA SER A 20 -4.64 14.58 -0.90
C SER A 20 -5.10 15.17 0.43
N ARG A 21 -6.40 15.17 0.73
CA ARG A 21 -6.96 15.73 1.97
C ARG A 21 -8.03 14.83 2.55
N ARG A 22 -7.61 13.77 3.27
CA ARG A 22 -8.31 13.13 4.42
C ARG A 22 -7.61 11.82 4.80
N ARG A 23 -6.37 11.91 5.27
CA ARG A 23 -5.77 10.88 6.14
C ARG A 23 -4.83 11.49 7.18
N ALA A 24 -5.18 12.68 7.64
CA ALA A 24 -4.82 13.18 8.97
C ALA A 24 -6.12 13.10 9.79
N GLU A 25 -6.03 12.90 11.10
CA GLU A 25 -7.16 12.61 12.02
C GLU A 25 -7.59 11.15 12.14
N ARG A 26 -6.66 10.26 12.49
CA ARG A 26 -6.84 9.30 13.61
C ARG A 26 -5.51 8.61 13.91
N SER A 27 -4.64 9.27 14.66
CA SER A 27 -3.55 8.56 15.34
C SER A 27 -4.20 7.54 16.28
N PRO A 28 -3.99 6.22 16.11
CA PRO A 28 -4.46 5.26 17.10
C PRO A 28 -3.69 5.48 18.41
N PRO A 29 -4.32 5.25 19.58
CA PRO A 29 -3.63 5.37 20.86
C PRO A 29 -2.39 4.47 20.89
N ALA A 30 -1.33 4.94 21.55
CA ALA A 30 0.02 4.37 21.54
C ALA A 30 0.12 2.87 21.95
N GLU A 31 -0.96 2.27 22.46
CA GLU A 31 -1.07 0.83 22.70
C GLU A 31 -1.11 -0.03 21.42
N GLY A 32 -1.39 0.55 20.25
CA GLY A 32 -1.43 -0.18 18.99
C GLY A 32 -0.07 -0.52 18.39
N ARG A 33 1.01 0.14 18.83
CA ARG A 33 2.35 0.01 18.20
C ARG A 33 3.00 -1.34 18.51
N SER A 34 2.81 -1.88 19.70
CA SER A 34 3.32 -3.20 20.11
C SER A 34 2.56 -4.35 19.44
N LYS A 35 1.22 -4.28 19.42
CA LYS A 35 0.36 -5.25 18.70
C LYS A 35 0.66 -5.25 17.20
N ASN A 36 0.90 -4.09 16.61
CA ASN A 36 1.27 -3.97 15.20
C ASN A 36 2.64 -4.61 14.92
N ARG A 37 3.67 -4.36 15.75
CA ARG A 37 4.99 -5.01 15.57
C ARG A 37 4.92 -6.53 15.69
N GLN A 38 4.14 -7.05 16.65
CA GLN A 38 3.89 -8.50 16.78
C GLN A 38 3.18 -9.04 15.53
N SER A 39 2.14 -8.35 15.05
CA SER A 39 1.42 -8.72 13.83
C SER A 39 2.32 -8.71 12.58
N VAL A 40 3.21 -7.73 12.44
CA VAL A 40 4.15 -7.61 11.32
C VAL A 40 5.15 -8.76 11.32
N ARG A 41 5.63 -9.16 12.49
CA ARG A 41 6.52 -10.33 12.64
C ARG A 41 5.82 -11.63 12.25
N THR A 42 4.59 -11.83 12.70
CA THR A 42 3.81 -13.01 12.32
C THR A 42 3.55 -13.06 10.81
N SER A 43 3.26 -11.92 10.18
CA SER A 43 3.12 -11.85 8.72
C SER A 43 4.42 -12.22 8.00
N TYR A 44 5.57 -11.69 8.44
CA TYR A 44 6.88 -12.05 7.90
C TYR A 44 7.14 -13.57 7.95
N GLU A 45 6.95 -14.18 9.12
CA GLU A 45 7.15 -15.62 9.31
C GLU A 45 6.19 -16.45 8.45
N ARG A 46 4.93 -16.01 8.32
CA ARG A 46 3.93 -16.64 7.44
C ARG A 46 4.38 -16.63 5.98
N TYR A 47 4.79 -15.47 5.45
CA TYR A 47 5.19 -15.36 4.05
C TYR A 47 6.48 -16.13 3.75
N LEU A 48 7.41 -16.23 4.71
CA LEU A 48 8.56 -17.13 4.58
C LEU A 48 8.15 -18.60 4.49
N ALA A 49 7.20 -19.04 5.31
CA ALA A 49 6.69 -20.41 5.24
C ALA A 49 5.98 -20.68 3.91
N LEU A 50 5.18 -19.73 3.44
CA LEU A 50 4.47 -19.81 2.17
C LEU A 50 5.44 -19.90 0.97
N ALA A 51 6.47 -19.05 0.94
CA ALA A 51 7.48 -19.06 -0.11
C ALA A 51 8.22 -20.41 -0.20
N ARG A 52 8.55 -21.01 0.96
CA ARG A 52 9.14 -22.35 1.01
C ARG A 52 8.20 -23.43 0.48
N ALA A 53 6.91 -23.37 0.85
CA ALA A 53 5.91 -24.31 0.35
C ALA A 53 5.74 -24.19 -1.17
N GLN A 54 5.66 -22.97 -1.70
CA GLN A 54 5.57 -22.71 -3.15
C GLN A 54 6.82 -23.15 -3.90
N THR A 55 8.01 -22.95 -3.32
CA THR A 55 9.28 -23.45 -3.87
C THR A 55 9.25 -24.98 -3.99
N LEU A 56 8.78 -25.69 -2.95
CA LEU A 56 8.64 -27.15 -2.97
C LEU A 56 7.57 -27.64 -3.96
N ALA A 57 6.52 -26.84 -4.18
CA ALA A 57 5.49 -27.11 -5.18
C ALA A 57 5.97 -26.84 -6.63
N GLY A 58 7.12 -26.18 -6.80
CA GLY A 58 7.66 -25.78 -8.12
C GLY A 58 7.12 -24.45 -8.64
N ASP A 59 6.28 -23.76 -7.86
CA ASP A 59 5.68 -22.47 -8.21
C ASP A 59 6.63 -21.30 -7.91
N GLN A 60 7.69 -21.17 -8.73
CA GLN A 60 8.76 -20.18 -8.50
C GLN A 60 8.27 -18.72 -8.52
N VAL A 61 7.32 -18.38 -9.39
CA VAL A 61 6.76 -17.01 -9.47
C VAL A 61 6.04 -16.64 -8.19
N GLU A 62 5.24 -17.56 -7.66
CA GLU A 62 4.51 -17.36 -6.41
C GLU A 62 5.47 -17.33 -5.21
N ALA A 63 6.50 -18.18 -5.21
CA ALA A 63 7.54 -18.15 -4.18
C ALA A 63 8.24 -16.77 -4.10
N GLU A 64 8.61 -16.20 -5.25
CA GLU A 64 9.23 -14.88 -5.35
C GLU A 64 8.29 -13.78 -4.84
N ASN A 65 7.02 -13.82 -5.23
CA ASN A 65 6.00 -12.91 -4.72
C ASN A 65 5.90 -12.97 -3.18
N SER A 66 5.87 -14.17 -2.62
CA SER A 66 5.88 -14.37 -1.17
C SER A 66 7.16 -13.86 -0.50
N TYR A 67 8.32 -14.02 -1.14
CA TYR A 67 9.58 -13.45 -0.63
C TYR A 67 9.56 -11.92 -0.61
N GLN A 68 9.01 -11.26 -1.65
CA GLN A 68 8.85 -9.81 -1.66
C GLN A 68 7.93 -9.33 -0.54
N HIS A 69 6.84 -10.05 -0.28
CA HIS A 69 5.97 -9.77 0.86
C HIS A 69 6.71 -9.93 2.20
N ALA A 70 7.49 -10.99 2.38
CA ALA A 70 8.31 -11.16 3.57
C ALA A 70 9.29 -9.99 3.74
N GLU A 71 9.99 -9.59 2.67
CA GLU A 71 10.95 -8.49 2.69
C GLU A 71 10.27 -7.15 3.06
N HIS A 72 9.07 -6.88 2.54
CA HIS A 72 8.26 -5.73 2.92
C HIS A 72 7.97 -5.66 4.42
N TYR A 73 7.53 -6.77 5.03
CA TYR A 73 7.25 -6.80 6.48
C TYR A 73 8.53 -6.69 7.31
N PHE A 74 9.64 -7.28 6.85
CA PHE A 74 10.94 -7.14 7.49
C PHE A 74 11.39 -5.67 7.55
N ARG A 75 11.34 -4.96 6.40
CA ARG A 75 11.62 -3.52 6.34
C ARG A 75 10.71 -2.72 7.27
N SER A 76 9.40 -2.95 7.21
CA SER A 76 8.42 -2.27 8.06
C SER A 76 8.68 -2.44 9.56
N MET A 77 9.17 -3.63 9.97
CA MET A 77 9.55 -3.90 11.36
C MET A 77 10.79 -3.10 11.78
N SER A 78 11.79 -3.01 10.90
CA SER A 78 13.02 -2.25 11.14
C SER A 78 12.80 -0.74 11.19
N GLU A 79 11.94 -0.20 10.32
CA GLU A 79 11.55 1.22 10.32
C GLU A 79 10.77 1.57 11.59
N SER A 80 9.92 0.67 12.07
CA SER A 80 9.17 0.86 13.32
C SER A 80 10.05 0.82 14.58
N ALA A 81 11.26 0.27 14.48
CA ALA A 81 12.22 0.10 15.57
C ALA A 81 13.26 1.23 15.66
N ARG A 82 13.31 2.12 14.66
CA ARG A 82 14.05 3.39 14.71
C ARG A 82 13.26 4.42 15.52
#